data_AF-A0A5J4UZL2-F1
#
_entry.id   AF-A0A5J4UZL2-F1
#
_cell.length_a   1.000
_cell.length_b   1.000
_cell.length_c   1.000
_cell.angle_alpha   90.00
_cell.angle_beta   90.00
_cell.angle_gamma   90.00
#
_symmetry.space_group_name_H-M   'P 1'
#
loop_
_entity.id
_entity.type
_entity.pdbx_description
1 polymer ?
#
loop_
_entity_poly.entity_id
_entity_poly.type
_entity_poly.pdbx_seq_one_letter_code
_entity_poly.pdbx_strand_id
1 'polypeptide(L)'
;MNLNPAIDLFSQHFNNLLPRFMTTITGYGKIAIYALSQAWKKEFPWIHPPIPLLPAVLKNIGEQRIEEMIIAPLWPSQIWYTELVNENAQSLMLGWNIEILEPRTSLIKKNLKLYPDKICCLIMK
;
A
#
# COMPACT_ATOMS: atom_id res chain seq x y z
N MET A 1 15.14 -7.19 7.24
CA MET A 1 14.62 -5.83 7.45
C MET A 1 14.01 -5.78 8.84
N ASN A 2 14.45 -4.86 9.72
CA ASN A 2 13.79 -4.64 11.01
C ASN A 2 12.88 -3.42 10.85
N LEU A 3 11.61 -3.67 10.55
CA LEU A 3 10.63 -2.62 10.24
C LEU A 3 9.61 -2.58 11.37
N ASN A 4 9.31 -1.37 11.85
CA ASN A 4 8.31 -1.16 12.89
C ASN A 4 7.31 -0.09 12.45
N PRO A 5 6.45 -0.39 11.46
CA PRO A 5 5.44 0.56 11.01
C PRO A 5 4.45 0.87 12.12
N ALA A 6 4.20 2.16 12.33
CA ALA A 6 3.37 2.65 13.43
C ALA A 6 1.87 2.76 13.07
N ILE A 7 1.56 2.83 11.78
CA ILE A 7 0.20 3.05 11.26
C ILE A 7 0.02 2.38 9.89
N ASP A 8 -1.14 1.76 9.66
CA ASP A 8 -1.55 1.25 8.34
C ASP A 8 -2.47 2.26 7.65
N LEU A 9 -2.02 2.82 6.51
CA LEU A 9 -2.77 3.88 5.84
C LEU A 9 -3.95 3.39 4.98
N PHE A 10 -4.00 2.10 4.63
CA PHE A 10 -4.98 1.56 3.67
C PHE A 10 -5.69 0.33 4.24
N SER A 11 -6.37 0.52 5.37
CA SER A 11 -6.98 -0.57 6.14
C SER A 11 -8.45 -0.39 6.48
N GLN A 12 -9.07 -1.45 6.97
CA GLN A 12 -10.42 -1.46 7.53
C GLN A 12 -10.41 -2.23 8.85
N HIS A 13 -11.46 -2.05 9.66
CA HIS A 13 -11.56 -2.68 10.98
C HIS A 13 -11.48 -4.21 10.98
N PHE A 14 -11.82 -4.87 9.87
CA PHE A 14 -11.84 -6.33 9.79
C PHE A 14 -10.58 -6.92 9.15
N ASN A 15 -9.68 -6.09 8.60
CA ASN A 15 -8.47 -6.55 7.91
C ASN A 15 -7.22 -5.76 8.33
N ASN A 16 -7.27 -5.04 9.45
CA ASN A 16 -6.14 -4.26 9.93
C ASN A 16 -5.05 -5.15 10.53
N LEU A 17 -3.82 -4.92 10.09
CA LEU A 17 -2.64 -5.59 10.63
C LEU A 17 -2.00 -4.81 11.78
N LEU A 18 -2.30 -3.50 11.87
CA LEU A 18 -1.82 -2.62 12.92
C LEU A 18 -2.98 -2.10 13.78
N PRO A 19 -2.78 -1.86 15.09
CA PRO A 19 -3.82 -1.27 15.95
C PRO A 19 -4.26 0.12 15.51
N ARG A 20 -3.34 0.89 14.90
CA ARG A 20 -3.60 2.21 14.34
C ARG A 20 -3.68 2.09 12.83
N PHE A 21 -4.79 2.54 12.26
CA PHE A 21 -4.99 2.52 10.82
C PHE A 21 -5.93 3.62 10.35
N MET A 22 -5.82 3.99 9.07
CA MET A 22 -6.76 4.85 8.36
C MET A 22 -7.66 4.02 7.46
N THR A 23 -8.88 4.48 7.21
CA THR A 23 -9.84 3.80 6.36
C THR A 23 -10.35 4.68 5.23
N THR A 24 -10.61 4.07 4.08
CA THR A 24 -11.10 4.75 2.86
C THR A 24 -12.61 4.67 2.69
N ILE A 25 -13.33 3.99 3.60
CA ILE A 25 -14.79 3.86 3.58
C ILE A 25 -15.40 4.83 4.58
N THR A 26 -16.35 5.65 4.13
CA THR A 26 -17.16 6.52 4.98
C THR A 26 -18.14 5.68 5.82
N GLY A 27 -18.03 5.74 7.15
CA GLY A 27 -18.91 5.07 8.11
C GLY A 27 -18.93 5.81 9.45
N TYR A 28 -19.94 5.53 10.29
CA TYR A 28 -20.17 6.24 11.55
C TYR A 28 -19.03 6.01 12.55
N GLY A 29 -18.25 7.08 12.77
CA GLY A 29 -17.24 7.19 13.82
C GLY A 29 -15.89 6.59 13.47
N LYS A 30 -15.01 7.35 12.79
CA LYS A 30 -13.54 7.34 13.02
C LYS A 30 -12.77 8.31 12.11
N ILE A 31 -11.52 8.50 12.52
CA ILE A 31 -10.58 9.59 12.30
C ILE A 31 -9.89 9.44 10.94
N ALA A 32 -9.91 10.50 10.12
CA ALA A 32 -9.27 10.67 8.81
C ALA A 32 -9.84 9.86 7.63
N ILE A 33 -10.61 10.57 6.80
CA ILE A 33 -11.46 10.05 5.72
C ILE A 33 -10.69 9.76 4.42
N TYR A 34 -9.46 10.21 4.25
CA TYR A 34 -8.61 9.83 3.11
C TYR A 34 -7.14 9.89 3.51
N ALA A 35 -6.43 8.75 3.48
CA ALA A 35 -4.99 8.74 3.75
C ALA A 35 -4.25 9.75 2.86
N LEU A 36 -4.62 9.84 1.58
CA LEU A 36 -4.01 10.77 0.62
C LEU A 36 -4.24 12.26 0.95
N SER A 37 -5.21 12.62 1.80
CA SER A 37 -5.49 14.01 2.17
C SER A 37 -4.89 14.40 3.53
N GLN A 38 -4.16 13.49 4.19
CA GLN A 38 -3.55 13.73 5.49
C GLN A 38 -2.04 13.97 5.34
N ALA A 39 -1.50 14.76 6.26
CA ALA A 39 -0.06 14.81 6.45
C ALA A 39 0.40 13.50 7.10
N TRP A 40 1.35 12.82 6.47
CA TRP A 40 1.98 11.59 6.98
C TRP A 40 3.22 11.89 7.82
N LYS A 41 3.48 13.17 8.11
CA LYS A 41 4.65 13.64 8.83
C LYS A 41 4.58 13.18 10.29
N LYS A 42 5.65 12.51 10.76
CA LYS A 42 5.98 12.09 12.16
C LYS A 42 5.88 10.60 12.47
N GLU A 43 5.39 9.77 11.56
CA GLU A 43 5.29 8.32 11.78
C GLU A 43 5.88 7.58 10.58
N PHE A 44 6.30 6.33 10.77
CA PHE A 44 6.74 5.42 9.71
C PHE A 44 5.53 4.57 9.27
N PRO A 45 4.88 4.85 8.13
CA PRO A 45 3.65 4.19 7.75
C PRO A 45 3.90 2.87 7.02
N TRP A 46 2.96 1.94 7.21
CA TRP A 46 2.72 0.81 6.31
C TRP A 46 1.71 1.25 5.26
N ILE A 47 2.05 1.08 3.99
CA ILE A 47 1.19 1.40 2.85
C ILE A 47 0.96 0.15 1.99
N HIS A 48 -0.27 -0.39 2.00
CA HIS A 48 -0.69 -1.43 1.05
C HIS A 48 -1.95 -0.94 0.30
N PRO A 49 -1.78 -0.05 -0.69
CA PRO A 49 -2.92 0.61 -1.30
C PRO A 49 -3.60 -0.30 -2.32
N PRO A 50 -4.90 -0.09 -2.60
CA PRO A 50 -5.52 -0.61 -3.80
C PRO A 50 -4.71 -0.22 -5.04
N ILE A 51 -4.46 -1.17 -5.95
CA ILE A 51 -3.62 -0.96 -7.14
C ILE A 51 -3.98 0.32 -7.93
N PRO A 52 -5.27 0.67 -8.17
CA PRO A 52 -5.60 1.91 -8.88
C PRO A 52 -5.17 3.20 -8.17
N LEU A 53 -4.92 3.16 -6.86
CA LEU A 53 -4.50 4.31 -6.06
C LEU A 53 -2.98 4.41 -5.92
N LEU A 54 -2.22 3.39 -6.32
CA LEU A 54 -0.77 3.34 -6.17
C LEU A 54 -0.04 4.55 -6.82
N PRO A 55 -0.41 5.03 -8.02
CA PRO A 55 0.19 6.24 -8.58
C PRO A 55 -0.04 7.49 -7.71
N ALA A 56 -1.25 7.65 -7.16
CA ALA A 56 -1.57 8.79 -6.31
C ALA A 56 -0.84 8.72 -4.96
N VAL A 57 -0.64 7.51 -4.43
CA VAL A 57 0.17 7.26 -3.24
C VAL A 57 1.62 7.67 -3.47
N LEU A 58 2.23 7.23 -4.57
CA LEU A 58 3.63 7.56 -4.89
C LEU A 58 3.84 9.06 -5.10
N LYS A 59 2.91 9.73 -5.80
CA LYS A 59 2.92 11.19 -5.91
C LYS A 59 2.91 11.86 -4.52
N ASN A 60 2.07 11.37 -3.61
CA ASN A 60 1.96 11.94 -2.27
C ASN A 60 3.20 11.66 -1.41
N ILE A 61 3.84 10.49 -1.57
CA ILE A 61 5.14 10.17 -0.95
C ILE A 61 6.18 11.22 -1.37
N GLY A 62 6.35 11.42 -2.67
CA GLY A 62 7.34 12.37 -3.21
C GLY A 62 7.07 13.83 -2.78
N GLU A 63 5.79 14.23 -2.72
CA GLU A 63 5.39 15.57 -2.25
C GLU A 63 5.64 15.77 -0.75
N GLN A 64 5.40 14.74 0.07
CA GLN A 64 5.52 14.84 1.52
C GLN A 64 6.93 14.52 2.04
N ARG A 65 7.77 13.86 1.23
CA ARG A 65 9.14 13.41 1.55
C ARG A 65 9.19 12.65 2.86
N ILE A 66 8.44 11.56 2.90
CA ILE A 66 8.38 10.68 4.05
C ILE A 66 9.20 9.41 3.79
N GLU A 67 9.60 8.75 4.88
CA GLU A 67 10.15 7.39 4.82
C GLU A 67 9.03 6.42 5.19
N GLU A 68 8.85 5.37 4.39
CA GLU A 68 7.77 4.41 4.59
C GLU A 68 8.08 3.00 4.10
N MET A 69 7.20 2.08 4.50
CA MET A 69 7.12 0.72 3.98
C MET A 69 5.91 0.61 3.04
N ILE A 70 6.14 0.33 1.76
CA ILE A 70 5.08 0.09 0.78
C ILE A 70 5.07 -1.37 0.31
N ILE A 71 3.89 -1.98 0.29
CA ILE A 71 3.64 -3.28 -0.34
C ILE A 71 2.98 -3.01 -1.68
N ALA A 72 3.68 -3.38 -2.75
CA ALA A 72 3.21 -3.13 -4.12
C ALA A 72 3.64 -4.25 -5.08
N PRO A 73 2.88 -4.46 -6.16
CA PRO A 73 3.32 -5.29 -7.27
C PRO A 73 4.47 -4.63 -8.05
N LEU A 74 5.53 -5.39 -8.34
CA LEU A 74 6.61 -4.96 -9.24
C LEU A 74 6.28 -5.33 -10.69
N TRP A 75 5.33 -4.63 -11.31
CA TRP A 75 4.89 -4.90 -12.69
C TRP A 75 5.60 -3.97 -13.68
N PRO A 76 6.60 -4.42 -14.47
CA PRO A 76 7.38 -3.54 -15.35
C PRO A 76 6.56 -2.81 -16.43
N SER A 77 5.39 -3.34 -16.78
CA SER A 77 4.49 -2.74 -17.76
C SER A 77 3.63 -1.59 -17.21
N GLN A 78 3.70 -1.31 -15.90
CA GLN A 78 2.87 -0.29 -15.27
C GLN A 78 3.60 1.03 -15.10
N ILE A 79 2.84 2.12 -15.21
CA ILE A 79 3.37 3.50 -15.14
C ILE A 79 4.09 3.82 -13.84
N TRP A 80 3.76 3.13 -12.74
CA TRP A 80 4.33 3.36 -11.42
C TRP A 80 5.62 2.56 -11.16
N TYR A 81 6.00 1.66 -12.06
CA TYR A 81 7.15 0.77 -11.86
C TYR A 81 8.45 1.54 -11.69
N THR A 82 8.73 2.49 -12.59
CA THR A 82 9.97 3.27 -12.57
C THR A 82 10.09 4.07 -11.28
N GLU A 83 8.99 4.67 -10.81
CA GLU A 83 8.96 5.41 -9.54
C GLU A 83 9.28 4.48 -8.35
N LEU A 84 8.63 3.31 -8.28
CA LEU A 84 8.90 2.33 -7.23
C LEU A 84 10.35 1.89 -7.20
N VAL A 85 10.97 1.68 -8.35
CA VAL A 85 12.36 1.20 -8.43
C VAL A 85 13.35 2.30 -8.10
N ASN A 86 13.10 3.53 -8.56
CA ASN A 86 14.01 4.67 -8.37
C ASN A 86 14.02 5.16 -6.92
N GLU A 87 12.86 5.23 -6.27
CA GLU A 87 12.71 5.74 -4.90
C GLU A 87 12.94 4.63 -3.85
N ASN A 88 13.11 3.38 -4.26
CA ASN A 88 13.35 2.26 -3.36
C ASN A 88 14.79 2.24 -2.82
N ALA A 89 14.92 2.38 -1.51
CA ALA A 89 16.17 2.21 -0.78
C ALA A 89 16.46 0.74 -0.44
N GLN A 90 15.43 -0.06 -0.17
CA GLN A 90 15.58 -1.47 0.21
C GLN A 90 14.33 -2.29 -0.11
N SER A 91 14.49 -3.45 -0.75
CA SER A 91 13.37 -4.30 -1.15
C SER A 91 13.46 -5.73 -0.58
N LEU A 92 12.29 -6.34 -0.39
CA LEU A 92 12.13 -7.75 -0.03
C LEU A 92 11.00 -8.37 -0.88
N MET A 93 11.32 -9.44 -1.61
CA MET A 93 10.32 -10.19 -2.37
C MET A 93 9.47 -11.03 -1.41
N LEU A 94 8.16 -10.81 -1.42
CA LEU A 94 7.22 -11.52 -0.54
C LEU A 94 6.71 -12.82 -1.17
N GLY A 95 6.60 -12.87 -2.50
CA GLY A 95 6.14 -14.04 -3.23
C GLY A 95 5.28 -13.67 -4.43
N TRP A 96 4.68 -14.69 -5.06
CA TRP A 96 3.73 -14.49 -6.14
C TRP A 96 2.38 -14.06 -5.58
N ASN A 97 1.72 -13.10 -6.22
CA ASN A 97 0.45 -12.56 -5.72
C ASN A 97 -0.66 -13.61 -5.60
N ILE A 98 -0.66 -14.64 -6.45
CA ILE A 98 -1.60 -15.76 -6.41
C ILE A 98 -1.40 -16.65 -5.17
N GLU A 99 -0.21 -16.62 -4.57
CA GLU A 99 0.14 -17.42 -3.39
C GLU A 99 -0.11 -16.65 -2.10
N ILE A 100 0.08 -15.32 -2.12
CA ILE A 100 0.10 -14.51 -0.90
C ILE A 100 -1.12 -13.59 -0.72
N LEU A 101 -1.86 -13.27 -1.79
CA LEU A 101 -3.02 -12.38 -1.73
C LEU A 101 -4.32 -13.19 -1.78
N GLU A 102 -5.18 -12.95 -0.80
CA GLU A 102 -6.57 -13.42 -0.81
C GLU A 102 -7.42 -12.54 -1.74
N PRO A 103 -8.09 -13.11 -2.76
CA PRO A 103 -8.97 -12.35 -3.64
C PRO A 103 -10.13 -11.72 -2.85
N ARG A 104 -10.28 -10.38 -2.93
CA ARG A 104 -11.46 -9.72 -2.33
C ARG A 104 -12.74 -10.22 -3.00
N THR A 105 -13.84 -10.24 -2.24
CA THR A 105 -15.17 -10.65 -2.72
C THR A 105 -15.61 -9.91 -3.99
N SER A 106 -15.20 -8.66 -4.17
CA SER A 106 -15.48 -7.87 -5.37
C SER A 106 -14.76 -8.37 -6.64
N LEU A 107 -13.53 -8.88 -6.52
CA LEU A 107 -12.79 -9.51 -7.62
C LEU A 107 -13.49 -10.80 -8.05
N ILE A 108 -13.86 -11.64 -7.06
CA ILE A 108 -14.57 -12.91 -7.28
C ILE A 108 -15.90 -12.66 -8.00
N LYS A 109 -16.71 -11.71 -7.53
CA LYS A 109 -18.00 -11.36 -8.14
C LYS A 109 -17.89 -10.89 -9.59
N LYS A 110 -16.76 -10.27 -9.98
CA LYS A 110 -16.51 -9.80 -11.34
C LYS A 110 -15.80 -10.83 -12.22
N ASN A 111 -15.52 -12.04 -11.71
CA ASN A 111 -14.73 -13.07 -12.38
C ASN A 111 -13.37 -12.55 -12.88
N LEU A 112 -12.77 -11.62 -12.13
CA LEU A 112 -11.47 -11.03 -12.42
C LEU A 112 -10.37 -11.80 -11.68
N LYS A 113 -9.28 -12.11 -12.38
CA LYS A 113 -8.09 -12.74 -11.80
C LYS A 113 -7.02 -11.69 -11.49
N LEU A 114 -6.25 -11.93 -10.44
CA LEU A 114 -5.03 -11.17 -10.20
C LEU A 114 -4.01 -11.55 -11.29
N TYR A 115 -3.33 -10.56 -11.87
CA TYR A 115 -2.30 -10.79 -12.86
C TYR A 115 -1.09 -11.47 -12.19
N PRO A 116 -0.65 -12.66 -12.64
CA PRO A 116 0.40 -13.41 -11.94
C PRO A 116 1.72 -12.64 -11.99
N ASP A 117 2.13 -12.13 -10.85
CA ASP A 117 3.42 -11.46 -10.69
C ASP A 117 3.84 -11.39 -9.22
N LYS A 118 5.04 -10.88 -8.99
CA LYS A 118 5.67 -10.73 -7.68
C LYS A 118 5.13 -9.51 -6.95
N ILE A 119 4.85 -9.72 -5.66
CA ILE A 119 4.64 -8.64 -4.70
C ILE A 119 5.92 -8.44 -3.92
N CYS A 120 6.27 -7.17 -3.72
CA CYS A 120 7.42 -6.79 -2.91
C CYS A 120 6.99 -5.86 -1.78
N CYS A 121 7.71 -5.98 -0.68
CA CYS A 121 7.85 -4.94 0.31
C CYS A 121 9.02 -4.05 -0.09
N LEU A 122 8.81 -2.74 -0.13
CA LEU A 122 9.79 -1.74 -0.52
C LEU A 122 9.88 -0.69 0.59
N ILE A 123 11.10 -0.23 0.86
CA ILE A 123 11.37 0.92 1.72
C ILE A 123 11.69 2.09 0.82
N MET A 124 10.90 3.14 0.95
CA MET A 124 11.03 4.37 0.17
C MET A 124 11.61 5.46 1.07
N LYS A 125 12.45 6.37 0.53
CA LYS A 125 13.15 7.40 1.29
C LYS A 125 13.22 8.73 0.56
#